data_AF-A0A0F9DWB6-F1
#
_entry.id   AF-A0A0F9DWB6-F1
#
_cell.length_a   1.000
_cell.length_b   1.000
_cell.length_c   1.000
_cell.angle_alpha   90.00
_cell.angle_beta   90.00
_cell.angle_gamma   90.00
#
_symmetry.space_group_name_H-M   'P 1'
#
loop_
_entity.id
_entity.type
_entity.pdbx_description
1 polymer ?
#
loop_
_entity_poly.entity_id
_entity_poly.type
_entity_poly.pdbx_seq_one_letter_code
_entity_poly.pdbx_strand_id
1 'polypeptide(L)' 'ACVGGAETIEETKTLLRNAGFQDIKINPKDNSRELISKWSPSKSENAWDYVVSAYIEAVKGK' A
#
# COMPACT_ATOMS: atom_id res chain seq x y z
N ALA A 1 6.19 10.42 14.11
CA ALA A 1 4.86 9.96 13.66
C ALA A 1 4.91 8.44 13.51
N CYS A 2 3.95 7.70 14.07
CA CYS A 2 3.85 6.25 13.88
C CYS A 2 2.75 6.01 12.84
N VAL A 3 3.12 5.66 11.60
CA VAL A 3 2.16 5.23 10.58
C VAL A 3 1.84 3.76 10.86
N GLY A 4 0.89 3.51 11.75
CA GLY A 4 0.42 2.16 12.05
C GLY A 4 -0.61 1.70 11.01
N GLY A 5 -0.51 0.45 10.56
CA GLY A 5 -1.48 -0.19 9.67
C GLY A 5 -1.16 -0.12 8.17
N ALA A 6 -0.07 0.53 7.77
CA ALA A 6 0.47 0.43 6.42
C ALA A 6 1.53 -0.67 6.39
N GLU A 7 1.36 -1.67 5.51
CA GLU A 7 2.37 -2.69 5.27
C GLU A 7 3.16 -2.40 4.00
N THR A 8 4.38 -2.95 3.94
CA THR A 8 5.18 -2.86 2.71
C THR A 8 4.55 -3.69 1.60
N ILE A 9 4.90 -3.39 0.34
CA ILE A 9 4.43 -4.18 -0.81
C ILE A 9 4.87 -5.64 -0.69
N GLU A 10 6.09 -5.90 -0.22
CA GLU A 10 6.61 -7.25 -0.09
C GLU A 10 5.91 -8.01 1.04
N GLU A 11 5.70 -7.39 2.21
CA GLU A 11 4.91 -8.01 3.28
C GLU A 11 3.47 -8.26 2.85
N THR A 12 2.85 -7.32 2.14
CA THR A 12 1.50 -7.51 1.58
C THR A 12 1.46 -8.72 0.64
N LYS A 13 2.46 -8.90 -0.23
CA LYS A 13 2.56 -10.11 -1.08
C LYS A 13 2.71 -11.38 -0.23
N THR A 14 3.55 -11.35 0.80
CA THR A 14 3.75 -12.49 1.71
C THR A 14 2.46 -12.89 2.42
N LEU A 15 1.73 -11.91 2.97
CA LEU A 15 0.43 -12.13 3.61
C LEU A 15 -0.59 -12.75 2.65
N LEU A 16 -0.67 -12.24 1.40
CA LEU A 16 -1.56 -12.77 0.37
C LEU A 16 -1.18 -14.21 -0.02
N ARG A 17 0.11 -14.52 -0.19
CA ARG A 17 0.57 -15.90 -0.46
C ARG A 17 0.20 -16.84 0.68
N ASN A 18 0.44 -16.44 1.93
CA ASN A 18 0.11 -17.23 3.10
C ASN A 18 -1.39 -17.49 3.24
N ALA A 19 -2.23 -16.56 2.77
CA ALA A 19 -3.68 -16.71 2.69
C ALA A 19 -4.17 -17.58 1.51
N GLY A 20 -3.25 -18.15 0.71
CA GLY A 20 -3.54 -19.04 -0.42
C GLY A 20 -3.81 -18.33 -1.73
N PHE A 21 -3.51 -17.03 -1.83
CA PHE A 21 -3.59 -16.32 -3.10
C PHE A 21 -2.36 -16.57 -3.97
N GLN A 22 -2.60 -16.60 -5.28
CA GLN A 22 -1.63 -16.80 -6.36
C GLN A 22 -1.79 -15.67 -7.38
N ASP A 23 -0.85 -15.59 -8.34
CA ASP A 23 -0.84 -14.55 -9.39
C ASP A 23 -0.94 -13.11 -8.86
N ILE A 24 -0.30 -12.84 -7.71
CA ILE A 24 -0.41 -11.57 -6.99
C ILE A 24 0.32 -10.44 -7.76
N LYS A 25 -0.44 -9.41 -8.13
CA LYS A 25 0.06 -8.16 -8.72
C LYS A 25 -0.34 -6.99 -7.84
N ILE A 26 0.65 -6.17 -7.47
CA ILE A 26 0.46 -4.93 -6.72
C ILE A 26 1.03 -3.80 -7.56
N ASN A 27 0.17 -2.91 -8.05
CA ASN A 27 0.52 -1.78 -8.89
C ASN A 27 0.34 -0.47 -8.09
N PRO A 28 1.42 0.17 -7.62
CA PRO A 28 1.36 1.46 -6.97
C PRO A 28 0.72 2.51 -7.89
N LYS A 29 -0.10 3.39 -7.31
CA LYS A 29 -0.68 4.53 -7.98
C LYS A 29 0.23 5.73 -7.77
N ASP A 30 1.00 6.09 -8.79
CA ASP A 30 1.93 7.24 -8.69
C ASP A 30 1.24 8.56 -8.31
N ASN A 31 -0.01 8.75 -8.74
CA ASN A 31 -0.83 9.93 -8.44
C ASN A 31 -1.38 9.96 -6.99
N SER A 32 -1.17 8.93 -6.17
CA SER A 32 -1.68 8.96 -4.79
C SER A 32 -0.92 9.94 -3.91
N ARG A 33 0.32 10.31 -4.25
CA ARG A 33 1.12 11.26 -3.46
C ARG A 33 0.44 12.63 -3.36
N GLU A 34 -0.16 13.11 -4.44
CA GLU A 34 -0.91 14.38 -4.45
C GLU A 34 -2.16 14.33 -3.57
N LEU A 35 -2.84 13.18 -3.52
CA LEU A 35 -4.02 12.98 -2.67
C LEU A 35 -3.63 12.89 -1.18
N ILE A 36 -2.56 12.15 -0.88
CA ILE A 36 -2.06 11.94 0.50
C ILE A 36 -1.47 13.23 1.06
N SER A 37 -0.88 14.10 0.24
CA SER A 37 -0.38 15.42 0.65
C SER A 37 -1.44 16.33 1.27
N LYS A 38 -2.73 16.07 0.99
CA LYS A 38 -3.87 16.86 1.48
C LYS A 38 -4.45 16.33 2.79
N TRP A 39 -3.94 15.21 3.32
CA TRP A 39 -4.51 14.54 4.49
C TRP A 39 -4.19 15.20 5.84
N SER A 40 -3.35 16.24 5.91
CA SER A 40 -3.09 16.93 7.19
C SER A 40 -2.81 18.43 7.05
N PRO A 41 -3.45 19.30 7.88
CA PRO A 41 -3.18 20.74 7.91
C PRO A 41 -1.85 21.11 8.59
N SER A 42 -1.29 20.23 9.42
CA SER A 42 0.06 20.36 9.97
C SER A 42 0.93 19.30 9.32
N LYS A 43 1.89 19.76 8.51
CA LYS A 43 2.79 18.95 7.71
C LYS A 43 3.33 17.74 8.48
N SER A 44 2.80 16.57 8.18
CA SER A 44 3.48 15.32 8.47
C SER A 44 4.52 15.16 7.36
N GLU A 45 5.60 15.95 7.41
CA GLU A 45 6.42 16.40 6.25
C GLU A 45 6.88 15.31 5.28
N ASN A 46 6.88 14.02 5.66
CA ASN A 46 7.41 12.94 4.85
C ASN A 46 6.43 11.75 4.65
N ALA A 47 5.19 11.80 5.14
CA ALA A 47 4.30 10.62 5.08
C ALA A 47 3.96 10.19 3.64
N TRP A 48 3.84 11.16 2.74
CA TRP A 48 3.62 10.98 1.30
C TRP A 48 4.83 10.38 0.56
N ASP A 49 6.02 10.39 1.15
CA ASP A 49 7.21 9.74 0.57
C ASP A 49 7.20 8.22 0.79
N TYR A 50 6.49 7.77 1.82
CA TYR A 50 6.49 6.36 2.25
C TYR A 50 5.15 5.65 2.05
N VAL A 51 4.06 6.39 1.81
CA VAL A 51 2.72 5.82 1.64
C VAL A 51 2.23 6.04 0.22
N VAL A 52 1.79 4.95 -0.42
CA VAL A 52 1.20 4.96 -1.75
C VAL A 52 -0.08 4.13 -1.74
N SER A 53 -1.09 4.54 -2.50
CA SER A 53 -2.22 3.67 -2.79
C SER A 53 -1.83 2.69 -3.89
N ALA A 54 -2.35 1.47 -3.89
CA ALA A 54 -2.08 0.51 -4.96
C ALA A 54 -3.35 -0.20 -5.43
N TYR A 55 -3.36 -0.64 -6.68
CA TYR A 55 -4.28 -1.68 -7.14
C TYR A 55 -3.67 -3.04 -6.82
N ILE A 56 -4.45 -3.92 -6.21
CA ILE A 56 -4.02 -5.28 -5.85
C ILE A 56 -4.95 -6.27 -6.53
N GLU A 57 -4.37 -7.15 -7.33
CA GLU A 57 -5.06 -8.23 -8.04
C GLU A 57 -4.42 -9.57 -7.64
N ALA A 58 -5.23 -10.56 -7.31
CA ALA A 58 -4.76 -11.91 -6.99
C ALA A 58 -5.88 -12.94 -7.18
N VAL A 59 -5.50 -14.19 -7.44
CA VAL A 59 -6.41 -15.31 -7.61
C VAL A 59 -6.33 -16.24 -6.40
N LYS A 60 -7.45 -16.51 -5.75
CA LYS A 60 -7.49 -17.55 -4.72
C LYS A 60 -7.74 -18.89 -5.39
N GLY A 61 -6.81 -19.82 -5.23
CA GLY A 61 -7.04 -21.21 -5.64
C GLY A 61 -8.27 -21.77 -4.94
N LYS A 62 -8.94 -22.75 -5.57
CA LYS A 62 -10.03 -23.49 -4.93
C LYS A 62 -9.54 -24.26 -3.71
#